data_AF-A0A963LW15-F1
#
_entry.id   AF-A0A963LW15-F1
#
_cell.length_a   1.000
_cell.length_b   1.000
_cell.length_c   1.000
_cell.angle_alpha   90.00
_cell.angle_beta   90.00
_cell.angle_gamma   90.00
#
_symmetry.space_group_name_H-M   'P 1'
#
loop_
_entity.id
_entity.type
_entity.pdbx_description
1 polymer ?
#
loop_
_entity_poly.entity_id
_entity_poly.type
_entity_poly.pdbx_seq_one_letter_code
_entity_poly.pdbx_strand_id
1 'polypeptide(L)' 'AFGNVFTHANKAIDHHMAFGPLARDVAAPRLHGGQTLPDELIAVAGDALARHGLMPARGYLYS' A
#
# COMPACT_ATOMS: atom_id res chain seq x y z
N ALA A 1 -11.90 1.46 -17.28
CA ALA A 1 -10.67 0.67 -17.48
C ALA A 1 -10.09 0.32 -16.11
N PHE A 2 -9.80 -0.95 -15.85
CA PHE A 2 -8.97 -1.32 -14.69
C PHE A 2 -7.58 -0.70 -14.92
N GLY A 3 -7.07 0.07 -13.96
CA GLY A 3 -5.77 0.73 -14.09
C GLY A 3 -4.63 -0.28 -14.31
N ASN A 4 -3.46 0.22 -14.72
CA ASN A 4 -2.27 -0.62 -14.93
C ASN A 4 -1.91 -1.35 -13.61
N VAL A 5 -1.67 -2.66 -13.70
CA VAL A 5 -1.26 -3.52 -12.56
C VAL A 5 -0.02 -2.98 -11.82
N PHE A 6 0.93 -2.40 -12.55
CA PHE A 6 2.12 -1.78 -11.94
C PHE A 6 1.76 -0.51 -11.14
N THR A 7 0.78 0.26 -11.62
CA THR A 7 0.26 1.42 -10.87
C THR A 7 -0.43 0.99 -9.58
N HIS A 8 -1.19 -0.11 -9.61
CA HIS A 8 -1.83 -0.66 -8.42
C HIS A 8 -0.79 -1.17 -7.40
N ALA A 9 0.24 -1.88 -7.86
CA ALA A 9 1.35 -2.32 -7.01
C ALA A 9 2.09 -1.13 -6.38
N ASN A 10 2.42 -0.11 -7.16
CA ASN A 10 3.08 1.10 -6.65
C ASN A 10 2.24 1.81 -5.60
N LYS A 11 0.91 1.88 -5.79
CA LYS A 11 -0.01 2.45 -4.79
C LYS A 11 -0.07 1.63 -3.51
N ALA A 12 -0.06 0.29 -3.60
CA ALA A 12 0.00 -0.57 -2.43
C ALA A 12 1.31 -0.36 -1.64
N ILE A 13 2.45 -0.28 -2.34
CA ILE A 13 3.75 -0.01 -1.72
C ILE A 13 3.76 1.37 -1.07
N ASP A 14 3.32 2.41 -1.79
CA ASP A 14 3.26 3.78 -1.28
C ASP A 14 2.37 3.90 -0.04
N HIS A 15 1.26 3.15 0.03
CA HIS A 15 0.40 3.08 1.22
C HIS A 15 1.18 2.57 2.45
N HIS A 16 2.00 1.53 2.29
CA HIS A 16 2.92 1.09 3.37
C HIS A 16 4.02 2.10 3.67
N MET A 17 4.50 2.84 2.68
CA MET A 17 5.46 3.93 2.92
C MET A 17 4.82 5.07 3.72
N ALA A 18 3.53 5.35 3.51
CA ALA A 18 2.78 6.43 4.15
C ALA A 18 2.43 6.12 5.61
N PHE A 19 2.01 4.89 5.90
CA PHE A 19 1.46 4.49 7.20
C PHE A 19 2.36 3.51 7.98
N GLY A 20 3.39 2.95 7.34
CA GLY A 20 4.24 1.93 7.94
C GLY A 20 3.45 0.67 8.31
N PRO A 21 3.75 0.01 9.44
CA PRO A 21 3.07 -1.23 9.85
C PRO A 21 1.56 -1.09 10.03
N LEU A 22 1.06 0.14 10.20
CA LEU A 22 -0.37 0.45 10.38
C LEU A 22 -1.16 0.47 9.07
N ALA A 23 -0.50 0.35 7.91
CA ALA A 23 -1.16 0.51 6.61
C ALA A 23 -2.35 -0.45 6.38
N ARG A 24 -2.38 -1.62 7.04
CA ARG A 24 -3.50 -2.57 6.98
C ARG A 24 -4.74 -2.10 7.75
N ASP A 25 -4.54 -1.24 8.75
CA ASP A 25 -5.62 -0.68 9.58
C ASP A 25 -6.15 0.64 9.02
N VAL A 26 -5.52 1.14 7.96
CA VAL A 26 -5.89 2.39 7.29
C VAL A 26 -6.62 2.07 5.99
N ALA A 27 -7.73 2.78 5.75
CA ALA A 27 -8.54 2.62 4.56
C ALA A 27 -7.68 2.66 3.28
N ALA A 28 -7.90 1.65 2.42
CA ALA A 28 -7.20 1.50 1.17
C ALA A 28 -7.36 2.72 0.24
N PRO A 29 -6.34 3.06 -0.57
CA PRO A 29 -6.38 4.25 -1.41
C PRO A 29 -7.42 4.10 -2.53
N ARG A 30 -8.15 5.19 -2.80
CA ARG A 30 -9.09 5.27 -3.91
C ARG A 30 -8.36 5.46 -5.23
N LEU A 31 -8.70 4.66 -6.23
CA LEU A 31 -8.24 4.75 -7.60
C LEU A 31 -8.97 5.87 -8.34
N HIS A 32 -8.36 6.37 -9.42
CA HIS A 32 -8.96 7.42 -10.25
C HIS A 32 -10.34 7.02 -10.78
N GLY A 33 -10.55 5.73 -11.07
CA GLY A 33 -11.84 5.18 -11.49
C GLY A 33 -12.88 5.00 -10.37
N GLY A 34 -12.65 5.55 -9.18
CA GLY A 34 -13.57 5.49 -8.04
C GLY A 34 -13.53 4.20 -7.23
N GLN A 35 -12.93 3.14 -7.76
CA GLN A 35 -12.72 1.88 -7.05
C GLN A 35 -11.65 2.03 -5.98
N THR A 36 -11.71 1.21 -4.94
CA THR A 36 -10.68 1.12 -3.92
C THR A 36 -9.67 0.04 -4.28
N LEU A 37 -8.40 0.24 -3.93
CA LEU A 37 -7.39 -0.81 -4.08
C LEU A 37 -7.79 -2.02 -3.24
N PRO A 38 -7.70 -3.27 -3.75
CA PRO A 38 -8.04 -4.44 -2.94
C PRO A 38 -7.15 -4.59 -1.71
N ASP A 39 -7.74 -4.90 -0.57
CA ASP A 39 -7.01 -5.10 0.69
C ASP A 39 -5.97 -6.22 0.60
N GLU A 40 -6.25 -7.27 -0.19
CA GLU A 40 -5.31 -8.34 -0.47
C GLU A 40 -4.03 -7.83 -1.14
N LEU A 41 -4.14 -6.85 -2.04
CA LEU A 41 -2.96 -6.27 -2.69
C LEU A 41 -2.12 -5.47 -1.70
N ILE A 42 -2.77 -4.77 -0.75
CA ILE A 42 -2.10 -4.10 0.36
C ILE A 42 -1.41 -5.14 1.25
N ALA A 43 -2.07 -6.25 1.57
CA ALA A 43 -1.48 -7.31 2.38
C ALA A 43 -0.22 -7.90 1.72
N VAL A 44 -0.30 -8.26 0.44
CA VAL A 44 0.82 -8.82 -0.34
C VAL A 44 2.00 -7.86 -0.44
N ALA A 45 1.74 -6.57 -0.69
CA ALA A 45 2.80 -5.56 -0.71
C ALA A 45 3.50 -5.44 0.65
N GLY A 46 2.73 -5.45 1.74
CA GLY A 46 3.26 -5.42 3.10
C GLY A 46 4.14 -6.63 3.42
N ASP A 47 3.69 -7.84 3.06
CA ASP A 47 4.46 -9.07 3.25
C ASP A 47 5.75 -9.07 2.43
N ALA A 48 5.72 -8.53 1.21
CA ALA A 48 6.93 -8.36 0.39
C ALA A 48 7.92 -7.39 1.05
N LEU A 49 7.45 -6.22 1.49
CA LEU A 49 8.29 -5.23 2.16
C LEU A 49 8.91 -5.77 3.45
N ALA A 50 8.13 -6.48 4.26
CA ALA A 50 8.61 -7.10 5.48
C ALA A 50 9.68 -8.18 5.21
N ARG A 51 9.42 -9.09 4.26
CA ARG A 51 10.38 -10.16 3.88
C ARG A 51 11.73 -9.64 3.41
N HIS A 52 11.76 -8.46 2.78
CA HIS A 52 12.98 -7.86 2.26
C HIS A 52 13.59 -6.78 3.18
N GLY A 53 13.03 -6.56 4.38
CA GLY A 53 13.52 -5.54 5.31
C GLY A 53 13.33 -4.10 4.81
N LEU A 54 12.36 -3.89 3.91
CA LEU A 54 12.04 -2.60 3.29
C LEU A 54 10.84 -1.90 3.94
N MET A 55 10.15 -2.56 4.88
CA MET A 55 9.06 -1.95 5.64
C MET A 55 9.61 -0.79 6.50
N PRO A 56 9.11 0.44 6.34
CA PRO A 56 9.54 1.53 7.21
C PRO A 56 9.02 1.28 8.63
N ALA A 57 9.86 1.57 9.64
CA ALA A 57 9.46 1.48 11.05
C ALA A 57 8.33 2.47 11.39
N ARG A 58 8.24 3.57 10.64
CA ARG A 58 7.22 4.59 10.76
C ARG A 58 6.94 5.17 9.38
N GLY A 59 5.66 5.30 9.03
CA GLY A 59 5.26 5.88 7.75
C GLY A 59 5.50 7.39 7.69
N TYR A 60 5.71 7.93 6.48
CA TYR A 60 6.05 9.35 6.26
C TYR A 60 4.96 10.34 6.68
N LEU A 61 3.72 9.90 6.92
CA LEU A 61 2.66 10.77 7.44
C LEU A 61 2.75 10.99 8.95
N TYR A 62 3.64 10.28 9.65
CA TYR A 62 3.81 10.35 11.11
C TYR A 62 5.24 10.73 11.53
N SER A 63 6.12 11.00 10.56
CA SER A 63 7.52 11.42 10.77
C SER A 63 7.64 12.91 11.04
#